data_AF-E3N1L3-F1
#
_entry.id   AF-E3N1L3-F1
#
_cell.length_a   1.000
_cell.length_b   1.000
_cell.length_c   1.000
_cell.angle_alpha   90.00
_cell.angle_beta   90.00
_cell.angle_gamma   90.00
#
_symmetry.space_group_name_H-M   'P 1'
#
loop_
_entity.id
_entity.type
_entity.pdbx_description
1 polymer ?
#
loop_
_entity_poly.entity_id
_entity_poly.type
_entity_poly.pdbx_seq_one_letter_code
_entity_poly.pdbx_strand_id
1 'polypeptide(L)'
;MSFLSSIFCYQNSKTKDEINIFCCSCCYSSQKIGVVPRQENILTSYPIIPKLLETTSTTFQVLVSPMRHKLGFTYASEGSKLANFKSLELIRRSLLKWETYYPEFLTQLQNPFPRNTVAITLCKPNFGIGNSCQEIYLVEKDSPELIETQSDAFSYQQLTENVHATYFNQDGIQFLAGLCYYPFSSNSKSLKNDETAIFLALAAAEPYPLSNRNTSENRIHYNVYGRYCSKAGKRVAVHCKDYIFHIEAETESRRNSQLFKYVSCEECSEEAMNYKWEDPVLVLKEKIVDGYPITDEPYVPTVMKYLYMNSTVKTNKKSSCIHIQYAEESKVLSSRKSLDMVRGFLLDQFDDDLEGIDYLLKEPLPRNTIAVSFGCNGFHFNRKTFELSSSEITENANDVHLTYQQLSENVQVTYHNENGIRYLAGISYYPAQIGKSELIENDYVLMFLADLTREPYPTFREKNYFIKLMNALINGSCGRYCERSGKRVAVDCMREYGHIDYDHVNNEYLITPCRECMNHFQNRLLELYRNPHLQDQMKSQKNEEKTLKRFKKYWKKMKPEVLKYLKTLTVNYSIENKSEEELDDASEKILIELFKVRQLMPL
;
A
#
# COMPACT_ATOMS: atom_id res chain seq x y z
N MET A 1 16.20 -17.84 -26.10
CA MET A 1 15.29 -17.29 -27.14
C MET A 1 13.90 -17.85 -26.88
N SER A 2 12.96 -17.03 -26.40
CA SER A 2 11.64 -17.45 -25.87
C SER A 2 10.57 -17.61 -26.97
N PHE A 3 9.48 -18.33 -26.68
CA PHE A 3 8.41 -18.71 -27.63
C PHE A 3 7.81 -17.56 -28.45
N LEU A 4 7.69 -16.38 -27.86
CA LEU A 4 7.16 -15.22 -28.56
C LEU A 4 8.12 -14.75 -29.66
N SER A 5 9.44 -14.86 -29.46
CA SER A 5 10.37 -14.68 -30.58
C SER A 5 10.17 -15.72 -31.69
N SER A 6 9.80 -16.97 -31.39
CA SER A 6 9.52 -17.98 -32.43
C SER A 6 8.16 -17.83 -33.13
N ILE A 7 7.13 -17.26 -32.49
CA ILE A 7 5.86 -16.90 -33.14
C ILE A 7 6.03 -15.64 -33.99
N PHE A 8 6.76 -14.64 -33.49
CA PHE A 8 6.97 -13.37 -34.19
C PHE A 8 8.09 -13.42 -35.25
N CYS A 9 9.06 -14.33 -35.16
CA CYS A 9 10.12 -14.51 -36.17
C CYS A 9 9.73 -15.46 -37.31
N TYR A 10 8.65 -16.25 -37.21
CA TYR A 10 8.31 -17.23 -38.25
C TYR A 10 7.81 -16.61 -39.57
N GLN A 11 7.72 -15.27 -39.66
CA GLN A 11 7.34 -14.57 -40.89
C GLN A 11 8.50 -13.87 -41.63
N ASN A 12 9.75 -13.92 -41.12
CA ASN A 12 10.86 -13.17 -41.72
C ASN A 12 11.86 -13.98 -42.56
N SER A 13 11.50 -15.19 -43.00
CA SER A 13 12.30 -15.89 -44.01
C SER A 13 11.44 -16.52 -45.10
N LYS A 14 11.11 -15.70 -46.11
CA LYS A 14 11.06 -16.12 -47.52
C LYS A 14 11.09 -14.87 -48.41
N THR A 15 12.25 -14.68 -49.02
CA THR A 15 12.50 -14.08 -50.34
C THR A 15 11.57 -12.95 -50.79
N LYS A 16 12.15 -11.75 -50.87
CA LYS A 16 11.72 -10.67 -51.75
C LYS A 16 11.41 -11.24 -53.13
N ASP A 17 10.14 -11.24 -53.50
CA ASP A 17 9.70 -11.06 -54.87
C ASP A 17 8.35 -10.35 -54.82
N GLU A 18 8.25 -9.30 -55.63
CA GLU A 18 7.17 -8.33 -55.71
C GLU A 18 5.84 -9.00 -56.03
N ILE A 19 4.82 -8.79 -55.19
CA ILE A 19 3.42 -8.93 -55.62
C ILE A 19 2.62 -7.74 -55.11
N ASN A 20 2.42 -6.77 -56.00
CA ASN A 20 1.34 -5.80 -55.93
C ASN A 20 0.01 -6.55 -55.82
N ILE A 21 -0.66 -6.49 -54.68
CA ILE A 21 -2.06 -6.93 -54.59
C ILE A 21 -2.94 -5.73 -54.91
N PHE A 22 -3.30 -5.64 -56.18
CA PHE A 22 -4.46 -4.89 -56.64
C PHE A 22 -5.71 -5.42 -55.92
N CYS A 23 -6.48 -4.48 -55.37
CA CYS A 23 -7.82 -4.72 -54.87
C CYS A 23 -8.70 -5.18 -56.04
N CYS A 24 -9.17 -6.44 -56.02
CA CYS A 24 -10.17 -6.93 -56.96
C CYS A 24 -11.48 -7.18 -56.22
N SER A 25 -12.39 -6.23 -56.42
CA SER A 25 -13.82 -6.34 -56.19
C SER A 25 -14.42 -7.36 -57.15
N CYS A 26 -14.70 -8.57 -56.68
CA CYS A 26 -15.63 -9.50 -57.33
C CYS A 26 -16.37 -10.34 -56.28
N CYS A 27 -17.68 -10.18 -56.29
CA CYS A 27 -18.68 -10.84 -55.48
C CYS A 27 -18.57 -12.37 -55.49
N TYR A 28 -18.72 -12.99 -54.32
CA TYR A 28 -19.43 -14.28 -54.22
C TYR A 28 -20.30 -14.28 -52.97
N SER A 29 -21.60 -14.35 -53.21
CA SER A 29 -22.62 -14.73 -52.24
C SER A 29 -22.51 -16.22 -51.94
N SER A 30 -22.35 -16.57 -50.67
CA SER A 30 -22.77 -17.88 -50.18
C SER A 30 -23.30 -17.74 -48.74
N GLN A 31 -24.63 -17.85 -48.68
CA GLN A 31 -25.43 -18.38 -47.59
C GLN A 31 -24.96 -18.11 -46.15
N LYS A 32 -25.74 -17.24 -45.48
CA LYS A 32 -25.88 -17.20 -44.03
C LYS A 32 -26.26 -18.59 -43.51
N ILE A 33 -25.27 -19.41 -43.16
CA ILE A 33 -25.45 -20.47 -42.18
C ILE A 33 -25.49 -19.73 -40.84
N GLY A 34 -26.58 -19.93 -40.09
CA GLY A 34 -26.79 -19.27 -38.80
C GLY A 34 -25.59 -19.46 -37.88
N VAL A 35 -24.77 -18.43 -37.76
CA VAL A 35 -23.75 -18.33 -36.73
C VAL A 35 -24.53 -18.08 -35.45
N VAL A 36 -24.84 -19.16 -34.72
CA VAL A 36 -25.03 -19.04 -33.27
C VAL A 36 -23.67 -18.57 -32.77
N PRO A 37 -23.54 -17.34 -32.23
CA PRO A 37 -22.30 -16.97 -31.57
C PRO A 37 -22.07 -18.04 -30.51
N ARG A 38 -20.92 -18.73 -30.54
CA ARG A 38 -20.51 -19.49 -29.36
C ARG A 38 -20.56 -18.48 -28.21
N GLN A 39 -21.51 -18.66 -27.29
CA GLN A 39 -21.59 -17.87 -26.07
C GLN A 39 -20.18 -17.84 -25.51
N GLU A 40 -19.59 -16.65 -25.46
CA GLU A 40 -18.33 -16.47 -24.75
C GLU A 40 -18.54 -17.05 -23.34
N ASN A 41 -17.65 -17.94 -22.94
CA ASN A 41 -17.82 -18.69 -21.70
C ASN A 41 -18.02 -17.72 -20.54
N ILE A 42 -19.15 -17.90 -19.84
CA ILE A 42 -19.68 -16.99 -18.83
C ILE A 42 -18.72 -16.91 -17.65
N LEU A 43 -18.45 -15.70 -17.16
CA LEU A 43 -17.76 -15.48 -15.89
C LEU A 43 -18.65 -15.96 -14.74
N THR A 44 -18.08 -16.77 -13.85
CA THR A 44 -18.78 -17.39 -12.72
C THR A 44 -18.11 -17.03 -11.40
N SER A 45 -18.87 -17.07 -10.30
CA SER A 45 -18.35 -16.84 -8.94
C SER A 45 -17.75 -18.10 -8.29
N TYR A 46 -17.84 -19.25 -8.96
CA TYR A 46 -17.33 -20.53 -8.47
C TYR A 46 -16.52 -21.22 -9.56
N PRO A 47 -15.43 -21.92 -9.21
CA PRO A 47 -14.65 -22.64 -10.20
C PRO A 47 -15.49 -23.75 -10.83
N ILE A 48 -15.39 -23.88 -12.15
CA ILE A 48 -15.96 -25.03 -12.85
C ILE A 48 -15.02 -26.21 -12.60
N ILE A 49 -15.51 -27.24 -11.89
CA ILE A 49 -14.74 -28.44 -11.58
C ILE A 49 -15.07 -29.52 -12.61
N PRO A 50 -14.08 -30.06 -13.34
CA PRO A 50 -14.32 -31.20 -14.22
C PRO A 50 -14.83 -32.42 -13.43
N LYS A 51 -15.87 -33.09 -13.93
CA LYS A 51 -16.46 -34.30 -13.31
C LYS A 51 -15.45 -35.38 -12.91
N LEU A 52 -14.33 -35.47 -13.63
CA LEU A 52 -13.27 -36.41 -13.32
C LEU A 52 -12.66 -36.14 -11.93
N LEU A 53 -12.50 -34.88 -11.55
CA LEU A 53 -11.96 -34.51 -10.23
C LEU A 53 -12.96 -34.73 -9.10
N GLU A 54 -14.26 -34.67 -9.39
CA GLU A 54 -15.31 -34.97 -8.39
C GLU A 54 -15.32 -36.45 -7.98
N THR A 55 -14.84 -37.34 -8.85
CA THR A 55 -14.96 -38.80 -8.70
C THR A 55 -13.63 -39.50 -8.45
N THR A 56 -12.51 -38.77 -8.53
CA THR A 56 -11.16 -39.34 -8.40
C THR A 56 -10.53 -38.92 -7.08
N SER A 57 -10.02 -39.88 -6.30
CA SER A 57 -9.16 -39.56 -5.16
C SER A 57 -7.86 -38.95 -5.66
N THR A 58 -7.55 -37.74 -5.22
CA THR A 58 -6.37 -36.99 -5.66
C THR A 58 -5.45 -36.59 -4.52
N THR A 59 -4.15 -36.51 -4.80
CA THR A 59 -3.17 -35.82 -3.96
C THR A 59 -2.75 -34.51 -4.63
N PHE A 60 -2.40 -33.52 -3.81
CA PHE A 60 -2.05 -32.19 -4.28
C PHE A 60 -0.65 -31.79 -3.80
N GLN A 61 0.14 -31.21 -4.71
CA GLN A 61 1.49 -30.75 -4.43
C GLN A 61 1.68 -29.34 -5.02
N VAL A 62 2.29 -28.44 -4.26
CA VAL A 62 2.67 -27.11 -4.73
C VAL A 62 4.19 -27.01 -4.80
N LEU A 63 4.70 -26.49 -5.90
CA LEU A 63 6.07 -26.02 -6.04
C LEU A 63 6.07 -24.50 -5.96
N VAL A 64 7.02 -23.95 -5.21
CA VAL A 64 7.18 -22.51 -5.01
C VAL A 64 8.58 -22.11 -5.47
N SER A 65 8.68 -21.12 -6.36
CA SER A 65 9.96 -20.53 -6.73
C SER A 65 10.40 -19.46 -5.72
N PRO A 66 11.70 -19.13 -5.63
CA PRO A 66 12.18 -18.03 -4.79
C PRO A 66 11.53 -16.68 -5.11
N MET A 67 11.11 -16.49 -6.37
CA MET A 67 10.40 -15.28 -6.85
C MET A 67 8.88 -15.40 -6.72
N ARG A 68 8.40 -16.37 -5.94
CA ARG A 68 6.99 -16.61 -5.58
C ARG A 68 6.07 -16.99 -6.73
N HIS A 69 6.61 -17.42 -7.87
CA HIS A 69 5.81 -18.17 -8.83
C HIS A 69 5.43 -19.51 -8.18
N LYS A 70 4.21 -19.99 -8.44
CA LYS A 70 3.74 -21.26 -7.88
C LYS A 70 3.15 -22.13 -8.98
N LEU A 71 3.53 -23.41 -8.93
CA LEU A 71 2.97 -24.46 -9.77
C LEU A 71 2.28 -25.50 -8.88
N GLY A 72 0.99 -25.72 -9.11
CA GLY A 72 0.21 -26.74 -8.41
C GLY A 72 0.05 -27.98 -9.30
N PHE A 73 0.25 -29.16 -8.73
CA PHE A 73 0.07 -30.43 -9.41
C PHE A 73 -0.95 -31.27 -8.65
N THR A 74 -2.00 -31.70 -9.36
CA THR A 74 -2.97 -32.66 -8.83
C THR A 74 -2.73 -34.01 -9.46
N TYR A 75 -2.54 -35.03 -8.64
CA TYR A 75 -2.31 -36.39 -9.07
C TYR A 75 -3.49 -37.27 -8.68
N ALA A 76 -3.95 -38.11 -9.62
CA ALA A 76 -4.80 -39.25 -9.29
C ALA A 76 -3.95 -40.36 -8.61
N SER A 77 -4.63 -41.41 -8.14
CA SER A 77 -3.99 -42.59 -7.58
C SER A 77 -2.83 -43.10 -8.46
N GLU A 78 -1.75 -43.54 -7.83
CA GLU A 78 -0.57 -44.04 -8.53
C GLU A 78 -0.93 -45.18 -9.51
N GLY A 79 -0.27 -45.21 -10.67
CA GLY A 79 -0.58 -46.15 -11.76
C GLY A 79 -1.76 -45.76 -12.65
N SER A 80 -2.56 -44.77 -12.25
CA SER A 80 -3.65 -44.23 -13.08
C SER A 80 -3.13 -43.60 -14.39
N LYS A 81 -3.89 -43.78 -15.47
CA LYS A 81 -3.56 -43.27 -16.83
C LYS A 81 -4.67 -42.36 -17.37
N LEU A 82 -5.17 -41.48 -16.51
CA LEU A 82 -6.27 -40.56 -16.83
C LEU A 82 -5.82 -39.38 -17.70
N ALA A 83 -4.55 -38.96 -17.60
CA ALA A 83 -4.03 -37.85 -18.38
C ALA A 83 -3.51 -38.30 -19.75
N ASN A 84 -3.76 -37.47 -20.76
CA ASN A 84 -3.23 -37.67 -22.09
C ASN A 84 -1.77 -37.22 -22.17
N PHE A 85 -0.90 -38.10 -22.67
CA PHE A 85 0.53 -37.82 -22.81
C PHE A 85 0.83 -36.59 -23.68
N LYS A 86 0.10 -36.38 -24.79
CA LYS A 86 0.32 -35.21 -25.66
C LYS A 86 -0.10 -33.91 -24.97
N SER A 87 -1.18 -33.94 -24.19
CA SER A 87 -1.61 -32.81 -23.37
C SER A 87 -0.56 -32.46 -22.31
N LEU A 88 -0.03 -33.45 -21.60
CA LEU A 88 1.03 -33.27 -20.60
C LEU A 88 2.31 -32.71 -21.22
N GLU A 89 2.71 -33.23 -22.39
CA GLU A 89 3.91 -32.75 -23.06
C GLU A 89 3.76 -31.33 -23.59
N LEU A 90 2.56 -30.95 -24.05
CA LEU A 90 2.26 -29.59 -24.47
C LEU A 90 2.49 -28.60 -23.32
N ILE A 91 1.84 -28.83 -22.17
CA ILE A 91 1.96 -27.91 -21.03
C ILE A 91 3.36 -27.93 -20.43
N ARG A 92 4.04 -29.10 -20.38
CA ARG A 92 5.44 -29.19 -19.92
C ARG A 92 6.36 -28.33 -20.78
N ARG A 93 6.24 -28.43 -22.11
CA ARG A 93 7.03 -27.61 -23.05
C ARG A 93 6.70 -26.13 -22.93
N SER A 94 5.46 -25.77 -22.65
CA SER A 94 5.06 -24.39 -22.43
C SER A 94 5.66 -23.84 -21.13
N LEU A 95 5.55 -24.58 -20.03
CA LEU A 95 6.16 -24.22 -18.75
C LEU A 95 7.68 -24.08 -18.87
N LEU A 96 8.37 -24.99 -19.57
CA LEU A 96 9.81 -24.87 -19.83
C LEU A 96 10.20 -23.59 -20.58
N LYS A 97 9.30 -23.04 -21.39
CA LYS A 97 9.54 -21.79 -22.13
C LYS A 97 9.18 -20.54 -21.33
N TRP A 98 8.19 -20.62 -20.44
CA TRP A 98 7.73 -19.49 -19.63
C TRP A 98 8.58 -19.32 -18.37
N GLU A 99 8.98 -20.43 -17.75
CA GLU A 99 9.69 -20.48 -16.47
C GLU A 99 11.21 -20.64 -16.67
N THR A 100 11.77 -20.15 -17.78
CA THR A 100 13.20 -20.33 -18.12
C THR A 100 14.17 -19.73 -17.11
N TYR A 101 13.69 -18.87 -16.23
CA TYR A 101 14.49 -18.15 -15.24
C TYR A 101 14.47 -18.78 -13.84
N TYR A 102 13.79 -19.92 -13.65
CA TYR A 102 13.60 -20.56 -12.33
C TYR A 102 14.17 -22.00 -12.31
N PRO A 103 15.44 -22.18 -11.88
CA PRO A 103 16.13 -23.47 -11.90
C PRO A 103 15.38 -24.61 -11.18
N GLU A 104 14.65 -24.29 -10.11
CA GLU A 104 13.87 -25.25 -9.33
C GLU A 104 12.74 -25.87 -10.16
N PHE A 105 12.06 -25.04 -10.96
CA PHE A 105 11.05 -25.51 -11.90
C PHE A 105 11.68 -26.29 -13.04
N LEU A 106 12.81 -25.82 -13.58
CA LEU A 106 13.48 -26.52 -14.67
C LEU A 106 13.84 -27.97 -14.30
N THR A 107 14.27 -28.22 -13.07
CA THR A 107 14.61 -29.56 -12.60
C THR A 107 13.39 -30.50 -12.61
N GLN A 108 12.22 -30.03 -12.17
CA GLN A 108 10.99 -30.84 -12.22
C GLN A 108 10.45 -30.99 -13.65
N LEU A 109 10.58 -29.94 -14.47
CA LEU A 109 10.10 -29.92 -15.84
C LEU A 109 11.00 -30.69 -16.81
N GLN A 110 12.23 -31.06 -16.42
CA GLN A 110 13.14 -31.88 -17.22
C GLN A 110 12.53 -33.25 -17.57
N ASN A 111 11.87 -33.88 -16.60
CA ASN A 111 11.25 -35.17 -16.77
C ASN A 111 9.81 -35.04 -17.29
N PRO A 112 9.33 -36.00 -18.10
CA PRO A 112 7.91 -36.06 -18.48
C PRO A 112 7.02 -36.16 -17.23
N PHE A 113 5.91 -35.41 -17.23
CA PHE A 113 4.92 -35.54 -16.15
C PHE A 113 4.33 -36.96 -16.12
N PRO A 114 4.06 -37.51 -14.93
CA PRO A 114 3.47 -38.84 -14.82
C PRO A 114 2.03 -38.82 -15.35
N ARG A 115 1.56 -39.96 -15.87
CA ARG A 115 0.22 -40.06 -16.51
C ARG A 115 -0.96 -39.98 -15.54
N ASN A 116 -0.69 -39.93 -14.24
CA ASN A 116 -1.67 -39.64 -13.21
C ASN A 116 -1.79 -38.13 -12.89
N THR A 117 -1.03 -37.23 -13.52
CA THR A 117 -1.19 -35.77 -13.35
C THR A 117 -2.48 -35.29 -14.02
N VAL A 118 -3.53 -35.07 -13.23
CA VAL A 118 -4.89 -34.74 -13.71
C VAL A 118 -5.19 -33.24 -13.73
N ALA A 119 -4.38 -32.40 -13.07
CA ALA A 119 -4.46 -30.95 -13.22
C ALA A 119 -3.10 -30.29 -12.94
N ILE A 120 -2.84 -29.19 -13.64
CA ILE A 120 -1.66 -28.33 -13.44
C ILE A 120 -2.14 -26.90 -13.30
N THR A 121 -1.78 -26.24 -12.20
CA THR A 121 -2.17 -24.86 -11.89
C THR A 121 -0.94 -23.96 -11.99
N LEU A 122 -1.05 -22.90 -12.78
CA LEU A 122 -0.06 -21.83 -12.88
C LEU A 122 -0.61 -20.60 -12.16
N CYS A 123 0.14 -20.09 -11.20
CA CYS A 123 -0.22 -18.87 -10.47
C CYS A 123 0.66 -17.69 -10.91
N LYS A 124 0.06 -16.52 -11.10
CA LYS A 124 0.78 -15.28 -11.43
C LYS A 124 1.48 -14.73 -10.17
N PRO A 125 2.49 -13.84 -10.31
CA PRO A 125 3.09 -13.16 -9.18
C PRO A 125 2.04 -12.52 -8.26
N ASN A 126 2.33 -12.48 -6.95
CA ASN A 126 1.43 -11.98 -5.90
C ASN A 126 0.18 -12.82 -5.64
N PHE A 127 0.09 -14.01 -6.21
CA PHE A 127 -0.96 -14.98 -5.93
C PHE A 127 -0.38 -16.31 -5.43
N GLY A 128 -1.20 -17.07 -4.73
CA GLY A 128 -0.88 -18.35 -4.12
C GLY A 128 -1.81 -19.46 -4.60
N ILE A 129 -1.44 -20.72 -4.36
CA ILE A 129 -2.30 -21.88 -4.63
C ILE A 129 -2.60 -22.56 -3.30
N GLY A 130 -3.89 -22.78 -3.00
CA GLY A 130 -4.41 -23.27 -1.74
C GLY A 130 -4.29 -24.78 -1.62
N ASN A 131 -5.35 -25.44 -1.13
CA ASN A 131 -5.37 -26.88 -0.89
C ASN A 131 -5.84 -27.68 -2.12
N SER A 132 -6.27 -27.00 -3.18
CA SER A 132 -6.72 -27.60 -4.44
C SER A 132 -6.21 -26.84 -5.66
N CYS A 133 -6.30 -27.45 -6.84
CA CYS A 133 -5.87 -26.82 -8.11
C CYS A 133 -6.74 -25.65 -8.58
N GLN A 134 -7.90 -25.44 -7.98
CA GLN A 134 -8.79 -24.31 -8.30
C GLN A 134 -8.70 -23.18 -7.28
N GLU A 135 -8.13 -23.46 -6.11
CA GLU A 135 -8.04 -22.51 -5.02
C GLU A 135 -6.82 -21.62 -5.21
N ILE A 136 -7.08 -20.39 -5.64
CA ILE A 136 -6.07 -19.34 -5.78
C ILE A 136 -6.43 -18.23 -4.81
N TYR A 137 -5.43 -17.70 -4.11
CA TYR A 137 -5.59 -16.63 -3.14
C TYR A 137 -4.56 -15.53 -3.36
N LEU A 138 -4.82 -14.36 -2.81
CA LEU A 138 -3.89 -13.23 -2.87
C LEU A 138 -2.74 -13.42 -1.86
N VAL A 139 -1.50 -13.14 -2.24
CA VAL A 139 -0.33 -13.20 -1.36
C VAL A 139 0.18 -11.78 -1.13
N GLU A 140 0.44 -11.43 0.13
CA GLU A 140 1.03 -10.14 0.46
C GLU A 140 2.53 -10.12 0.07
N LYS A 141 2.98 -9.04 -0.58
CA LYS A 141 4.37 -8.89 -1.06
C LYS A 141 5.42 -9.10 0.05
N ASP A 142 5.05 -8.92 1.32
CA ASP A 142 5.95 -9.05 2.46
C ASP A 142 5.54 -10.15 3.47
N SER A 143 4.47 -10.93 3.21
CA SER A 143 4.07 -12.04 4.09
C SER A 143 3.71 -13.30 3.29
N PRO A 144 4.30 -14.47 3.62
CA PRO A 144 3.97 -15.75 3.01
C PRO A 144 2.64 -16.35 3.54
N GLU A 145 1.96 -15.69 4.48
CA GLU A 145 0.69 -16.18 5.04
C GLU A 145 -0.38 -16.28 3.95
N LEU A 146 -1.11 -17.41 3.97
CA LEU A 146 -2.35 -17.60 3.23
C LEU A 146 -3.34 -16.52 3.65
N ILE A 147 -3.77 -15.71 2.68
CA ILE A 147 -4.88 -14.80 2.88
C ILE A 147 -6.12 -15.56 2.42
N GLU A 148 -6.96 -15.98 3.36
CA GLU A 148 -8.33 -16.42 3.02
C GLU A 148 -9.04 -15.20 2.42
N THR A 149 -8.93 -15.08 1.11
CA THR A 149 -9.55 -14.01 0.36
C THR A 149 -11.00 -14.39 0.14
N GLN A 150 -11.89 -13.42 0.27
CA GLN A 150 -13.33 -13.65 0.13
C GLN A 150 -13.62 -14.23 -1.27
N SER A 151 -14.51 -15.21 -1.34
CA SER A 151 -14.84 -15.91 -2.59
C SER A 151 -15.42 -14.99 -3.67
N ASP A 152 -16.04 -13.87 -3.27
CA ASP A 152 -16.61 -12.86 -4.16
C ASP A 152 -15.55 -11.93 -4.80
N ALA A 153 -14.32 -11.93 -4.27
CA ALA A 153 -13.21 -11.20 -4.89
C ALA A 153 -12.68 -11.91 -6.15
N PHE A 154 -13.01 -13.18 -6.35
CA PHE A 154 -12.55 -13.96 -7.50
C PHE A 154 -13.69 -14.28 -8.46
N SER A 155 -13.33 -14.35 -9.74
CA SER A 155 -14.22 -14.86 -10.79
C SER A 155 -13.48 -15.88 -11.64
N TYR A 156 -14.25 -16.80 -12.22
CA TYR A 156 -13.72 -17.95 -12.94
C TYR A 156 -14.28 -17.98 -14.35
N GLN A 157 -13.42 -18.27 -15.32
CA GLN A 157 -13.80 -18.41 -16.71
C GLN A 157 -13.23 -19.70 -17.29
N GLN A 158 -14.10 -20.51 -17.88
CA GLN A 158 -13.64 -21.60 -18.73
C GLN A 158 -13.16 -21.01 -20.06
N LEU A 159 -11.89 -21.14 -20.43
CA LEU A 159 -11.39 -20.66 -21.73
C LEU A 159 -11.56 -21.74 -22.81
N THR A 160 -11.31 -22.98 -22.43
CA THR A 160 -11.59 -24.20 -23.23
C THR A 160 -12.09 -25.30 -22.30
N GLU A 161 -12.46 -26.46 -22.84
CA GLU A 161 -12.82 -27.64 -22.04
C GLU A 161 -11.71 -28.06 -21.04
N ASN A 162 -10.45 -27.68 -21.31
CA ASN A 162 -9.28 -28.08 -20.52
C ASN A 162 -8.57 -26.91 -19.82
N VAL A 163 -8.89 -25.65 -20.16
CA VAL A 163 -8.18 -24.47 -19.64
C VAL A 163 -9.15 -23.56 -18.92
N HIS A 164 -8.97 -23.40 -17.62
CA HIS A 164 -9.77 -22.49 -16.80
C HIS A 164 -8.88 -21.35 -16.31
N ALA A 165 -9.43 -20.14 -16.27
CA ALA A 165 -8.78 -18.96 -15.74
C ALA A 165 -9.47 -18.50 -14.47
N THR A 166 -8.66 -18.03 -13.53
CA THR A 166 -9.10 -17.41 -12.29
C THR A 166 -8.65 -15.95 -12.31
N TYR A 167 -9.61 -15.04 -12.07
CA TYR A 167 -9.38 -13.60 -12.05
C TYR A 167 -9.66 -13.05 -10.66
N PHE A 168 -8.76 -12.20 -10.18
CA PHE A 168 -8.98 -11.35 -9.01
C PHE A 168 -9.60 -10.03 -9.46
N ASN A 169 -10.70 -9.64 -8.82
CA ASN A 169 -11.46 -8.44 -9.14
C ASN A 169 -11.19 -7.36 -8.10
N GLN A 170 -10.65 -6.21 -8.51
CA GLN A 170 -10.43 -5.07 -7.64
C GLN A 170 -10.66 -3.76 -8.41
N ASP A 171 -11.43 -2.85 -7.80
CA ASP A 171 -11.75 -1.52 -8.37
C ASP A 171 -12.28 -1.56 -9.81
N GLY A 172 -13.07 -2.59 -10.14
CA GLY A 172 -13.61 -2.81 -11.49
C GLY A 172 -12.63 -3.39 -12.51
N ILE A 173 -11.39 -3.70 -12.10
CA ILE A 173 -10.36 -4.31 -12.94
C ILE A 173 -10.26 -5.80 -12.64
N GLN A 174 -10.18 -6.59 -13.70
CA GLN A 174 -9.93 -8.03 -13.64
C GLN A 174 -8.45 -8.33 -13.86
N PHE A 175 -7.78 -8.86 -12.85
CA PHE A 175 -6.38 -9.28 -12.88
C PHE A 175 -6.31 -10.80 -13.02
N LEU A 176 -5.50 -11.32 -13.94
CA LEU A 176 -5.31 -12.76 -14.06
C LEU A 176 -4.54 -13.27 -12.84
N ALA A 177 -5.19 -14.03 -11.97
CA ALA A 177 -4.56 -14.62 -10.78
C ALA A 177 -3.86 -15.93 -11.11
N GLY A 178 -4.44 -16.73 -12.02
CA GLY A 178 -3.81 -17.95 -12.51
C GLY A 178 -4.65 -18.73 -13.52
N LEU A 179 -4.10 -19.86 -13.95
CA LEU A 179 -4.71 -20.78 -14.91
C LEU A 179 -4.66 -22.20 -14.36
N CYS A 180 -5.75 -22.96 -14.53
CA CYS A 180 -5.79 -24.40 -14.27
C CYS A 180 -5.94 -25.14 -15.60
N TYR A 181 -5.01 -26.05 -15.88
CA TYR A 181 -5.00 -26.88 -17.07
C TYR A 181 -5.27 -28.34 -16.73
N TYR A 182 -6.23 -28.93 -17.45
CA TYR A 182 -6.70 -30.30 -17.30
C TYR A 182 -6.25 -31.13 -18.52
N PRO A 183 -5.20 -31.94 -18.42
CA PRO A 183 -4.54 -32.56 -19.57
C PRO A 183 -5.29 -33.81 -20.10
N PHE A 184 -6.61 -33.71 -20.34
CA PHE A 184 -7.45 -34.84 -20.74
C PHE A 184 -7.62 -35.00 -22.26
N SER A 185 -7.43 -33.92 -23.02
CA SER A 185 -7.62 -33.97 -24.47
C SER A 185 -6.55 -34.81 -25.18
N SER A 186 -6.99 -35.62 -26.14
CA SER A 186 -6.14 -36.34 -27.08
C SER A 186 -6.18 -35.76 -28.50
N ASN A 187 -7.10 -34.83 -28.75
CA ASN A 187 -7.37 -34.26 -30.06
C ASN A 187 -6.40 -33.11 -30.37
N SER A 188 -5.69 -33.18 -31.50
CA SER A 188 -4.72 -32.17 -31.91
C SER A 188 -5.33 -30.78 -32.10
N LYS A 189 -6.59 -30.68 -32.54
CA LYS A 189 -7.28 -29.39 -32.66
C LYS A 189 -7.54 -28.78 -31.29
N SER A 190 -8.01 -29.58 -30.33
CA SER A 190 -8.24 -29.14 -28.96
C SER A 190 -6.93 -28.72 -28.29
N LEU A 191 -5.84 -29.48 -28.46
CA LEU A 191 -4.52 -29.12 -27.95
C LEU A 191 -4.03 -27.75 -28.43
N LYS A 192 -4.21 -27.46 -29.73
CA LYS A 192 -3.86 -26.13 -30.29
C LYS A 192 -4.74 -25.02 -29.70
N ASN A 193 -6.03 -25.29 -29.51
CA ASN A 193 -6.95 -24.33 -28.88
C ASN A 193 -6.55 -24.06 -27.43
N ASP A 194 -6.16 -25.10 -26.67
CA ASP A 194 -5.71 -24.99 -25.29
C ASP A 194 -4.43 -24.14 -25.20
N GLU A 195 -3.44 -24.42 -26.06
CA GLU A 195 -2.21 -23.61 -26.16
C GLU A 195 -2.50 -22.14 -26.49
N THR A 196 -3.40 -21.91 -27.44
CA THR A 196 -3.83 -20.56 -27.88
C THR A 196 -4.54 -19.82 -26.75
N ALA A 197 -5.45 -20.50 -26.04
CA ALA A 197 -6.21 -19.92 -24.94
C ALA A 197 -5.30 -19.53 -23.76
N ILE A 198 -4.37 -20.42 -23.36
CA ILE A 198 -3.40 -20.11 -22.32
C ILE A 198 -2.55 -18.90 -22.72
N PHE A 199 -2.04 -18.89 -23.96
CA PHE A 199 -1.23 -17.80 -24.47
C PHE A 199 -1.98 -16.46 -24.41
N LEU A 200 -3.20 -16.40 -24.95
CA LEU A 200 -4.00 -15.17 -24.98
C LEU A 200 -4.34 -14.69 -23.57
N ALA A 201 -4.67 -15.59 -22.65
CA ALA A 201 -4.94 -15.21 -21.26
C ALA A 201 -3.72 -14.57 -20.60
N LEU A 202 -2.54 -15.18 -20.74
CA LEU A 202 -1.29 -14.66 -20.20
C LEU A 202 -0.88 -13.33 -20.84
N ALA A 203 -1.09 -13.17 -22.15
CA ALA A 203 -0.75 -11.98 -22.91
C ALA A 203 -1.72 -10.80 -22.64
N ALA A 204 -3.01 -11.09 -22.40
CA ALA A 204 -4.05 -10.12 -22.10
C ALA A 204 -4.15 -9.73 -20.61
N ALA A 205 -3.30 -10.33 -19.75
CA ALA A 205 -3.29 -10.08 -18.32
C ALA A 205 -2.86 -8.63 -18.01
N GLU A 206 -3.61 -7.98 -17.12
CA GLU A 206 -3.15 -6.75 -16.45
C GLU A 206 -2.09 -7.13 -15.41
N PRO A 207 -1.00 -6.36 -15.25
CA PRO A 207 -0.12 -6.56 -14.13
C PRO A 207 -0.85 -6.27 -12.81
N TYR A 208 -0.59 -7.10 -11.80
CA TYR A 208 -1.08 -6.90 -10.44
C TYR A 208 0.10 -6.87 -9.45
N PRO A 209 0.19 -5.87 -8.55
CA PRO A 209 -0.63 -4.66 -8.49
C PRO A 209 -0.57 -3.84 -9.80
N LEU A 210 -1.55 -2.96 -9.98
CA LEU A 210 -1.62 -2.11 -11.16
C LEU A 210 -0.31 -1.34 -11.31
N SER A 211 0.30 -1.43 -12.49
CA SER A 211 1.62 -0.83 -12.73
C SER A 211 1.75 -0.42 -14.20
N ASN A 212 2.80 0.35 -14.49
CA ASN A 212 3.09 0.83 -15.83
C ASN A 212 3.20 -0.35 -16.81
N ARG A 213 2.29 -0.40 -17.79
CA ARG A 213 2.25 -1.47 -18.79
C ARG A 213 3.51 -1.48 -19.64
N ASN A 214 4.17 -0.33 -19.81
CA ASN A 214 5.41 -0.23 -20.57
C ASN A 214 6.59 -0.92 -19.89
N THR A 215 6.52 -1.16 -18.58
CA THR A 215 7.56 -1.88 -17.82
C THR A 215 7.19 -3.35 -17.58
N SER A 216 6.03 -3.81 -18.05
CA SER A 216 5.65 -5.22 -17.94
C SER A 216 6.54 -6.11 -18.80
N GLU A 217 6.82 -7.33 -18.34
CA GLU A 217 7.61 -8.31 -19.10
C GLU A 217 7.05 -8.55 -20.50
N ASN A 218 5.72 -8.62 -20.62
CA ASN A 218 5.04 -8.81 -21.90
C ASN A 218 5.34 -7.65 -22.87
N ARG A 219 5.36 -6.42 -22.37
CA ARG A 219 5.68 -5.26 -23.21
C ARG A 219 7.15 -5.26 -23.60
N ILE A 220 8.05 -5.40 -22.62
CA ILE A 220 9.50 -5.32 -22.83
C ILE A 220 9.97 -6.37 -23.83
N HIS A 221 9.52 -7.62 -23.67
CA HIS A 221 10.03 -8.71 -24.49
C HIS A 221 9.24 -8.91 -25.79
N TYR A 222 7.96 -8.56 -25.81
CA TYR A 222 7.05 -8.98 -26.87
C TYR A 222 6.25 -7.85 -27.51
N ASN A 223 6.40 -6.61 -27.05
CA ASN A 223 5.60 -5.46 -27.47
C ASN A 223 4.08 -5.69 -27.29
N VAL A 224 3.69 -6.57 -26.36
CA VAL A 224 2.29 -6.90 -26.08
C VAL A 224 1.91 -6.40 -24.69
N TYR A 225 0.71 -5.85 -24.54
CA TYR A 225 0.11 -5.60 -23.22
C TYR A 225 -1.36 -6.00 -23.19
N GLY A 226 -1.90 -6.24 -22.00
CA GLY A 226 -3.31 -6.56 -21.82
C GLY A 226 -4.17 -5.33 -21.52
N ARG A 227 -5.39 -5.28 -22.06
CA ARG A 227 -6.41 -4.29 -21.67
C ARG A 227 -7.83 -4.81 -21.91
N TYR A 228 -8.83 -4.17 -21.31
CA TYR A 228 -10.22 -4.36 -21.71
C TYR A 228 -10.51 -3.54 -22.98
N CYS A 229 -11.17 -4.14 -23.96
CA CYS A 229 -11.59 -3.50 -25.21
C CYS A 229 -13.12 -3.52 -25.28
N SER A 230 -13.75 -2.35 -25.20
CA SER A 230 -15.21 -2.24 -25.21
C SER A 230 -15.81 -2.69 -26.54
N LYS A 231 -15.15 -2.41 -27.67
CA LYS A 231 -15.57 -2.91 -28.99
C LYS A 231 -15.55 -4.44 -29.08
N ALA A 232 -14.64 -5.09 -28.36
CA ALA A 232 -14.56 -6.55 -28.31
C ALA A 232 -15.38 -7.18 -27.17
N GLY A 233 -15.84 -6.37 -26.21
CA GLY A 233 -16.54 -6.83 -25.00
C GLY A 233 -15.68 -7.63 -24.01
N LYS A 234 -14.35 -7.67 -24.19
CA LYS A 234 -13.46 -8.55 -23.41
C LYS A 234 -12.05 -8.00 -23.26
N ARG A 235 -11.26 -8.67 -22.40
CA ARG A 235 -9.81 -8.44 -22.30
C ARG A 235 -9.11 -8.98 -23.54
N VAL A 236 -8.20 -8.17 -24.08
CA VAL A 236 -7.46 -8.46 -25.31
C VAL A 236 -5.98 -8.19 -25.11
N ALA A 237 -5.15 -8.94 -25.84
CA ALA A 237 -3.72 -8.70 -25.92
C ALA A 237 -3.45 -7.75 -27.09
N VAL A 238 -2.87 -6.58 -26.83
CA VAL A 238 -2.58 -5.55 -27.83
C VAL A 238 -1.10 -5.59 -28.17
N HIS A 239 -0.78 -5.83 -29.44
CA HIS A 239 0.58 -5.80 -29.96
C HIS A 239 0.87 -4.42 -30.57
N CYS A 240 1.96 -3.76 -30.16
CA CYS A 240 2.28 -2.39 -30.56
C CYS A 240 3.73 -2.24 -31.01
N LYS A 241 4.13 -2.97 -32.06
CA LYS A 241 5.46 -2.85 -32.67
C LYS A 241 5.43 -1.92 -33.88
N ASP A 242 5.01 -2.43 -35.03
CA ASP A 242 4.97 -1.67 -36.30
C ASP A 242 3.58 -1.09 -36.58
N TYR A 243 2.55 -1.79 -36.09
CA TYR A 243 1.15 -1.43 -36.17
C TYR A 243 0.47 -1.89 -34.88
N ILE A 244 -0.63 -1.22 -34.52
CA ILE A 244 -1.40 -1.55 -33.31
C ILE A 244 -2.59 -2.41 -33.70
N PHE A 245 -2.62 -3.62 -33.17
CA PHE A 245 -3.73 -4.56 -33.31
C PHE A 245 -3.87 -5.35 -32.02
N HIS A 246 -5.08 -5.76 -31.71
CA HIS A 246 -5.28 -6.79 -30.72
C HIS A 246 -5.30 -8.19 -31.35
N ILE A 247 -4.85 -9.18 -30.58
CA ILE A 247 -4.66 -10.56 -31.02
C ILE A 247 -5.89 -11.36 -30.59
N GLU A 248 -6.50 -12.06 -31.55
CA GLU A 248 -7.61 -12.98 -31.29
C GLU A 248 -7.26 -14.39 -31.77
N ALA A 249 -7.91 -15.40 -31.19
CA ALA A 249 -7.80 -16.78 -31.66
C ALA A 249 -8.42 -16.92 -33.06
N GLU A 250 -7.71 -17.57 -33.97
CA GLU A 250 -8.22 -17.91 -35.30
C GLU A 250 -8.95 -19.25 -35.25
N THR A 251 -10.28 -19.21 -35.21
CA THR A 251 -11.11 -20.42 -35.03
C THR A 251 -11.53 -21.09 -36.34
N GLU A 252 -11.42 -20.40 -37.48
CA GLU A 252 -12.01 -20.80 -38.76
C GLU A 252 -10.99 -21.14 -39.86
N SER A 253 -9.71 -20.84 -39.67
CA SER A 253 -8.70 -21.12 -40.69
C SER A 253 -8.66 -22.60 -41.11
N ARG A 254 -9.07 -22.85 -42.37
CA ARG A 254 -8.89 -24.13 -43.08
C ARG A 254 -7.42 -24.46 -43.32
N ARG A 255 -6.53 -23.47 -43.24
CA ARG A 255 -5.08 -23.64 -43.36
C ARG A 255 -4.53 -23.80 -41.95
N ASN A 256 -4.28 -25.04 -41.54
CA ASN A 256 -3.84 -25.49 -40.21
C ASN A 256 -2.58 -24.82 -39.57
N SER A 257 -2.08 -23.72 -40.12
CA SER A 257 -0.83 -23.05 -39.76
C SER A 257 -0.99 -21.78 -38.91
N GLN A 258 -2.11 -21.07 -38.97
CA GLN A 258 -2.26 -19.78 -38.27
C GLN A 258 -3.20 -19.90 -37.07
N LEU A 259 -2.66 -19.71 -35.86
CA LEU A 259 -3.39 -19.80 -34.58
C LEU A 259 -4.03 -18.47 -34.16
N PHE A 260 -3.55 -17.37 -34.72
CA PHE A 260 -3.92 -16.01 -34.31
C PHE A 260 -4.32 -15.16 -35.51
N LYS A 261 -5.35 -14.35 -35.33
CA LYS A 261 -5.67 -13.23 -36.22
C LYS A 261 -5.37 -11.91 -35.53
N TYR A 262 -4.90 -10.95 -36.31
CA TYR A 262 -4.62 -9.59 -35.87
C TYR A 262 -5.78 -8.72 -36.32
N VAL A 263 -6.49 -8.13 -35.37
CA VAL A 263 -7.68 -7.33 -35.64
C VAL A 263 -7.34 -5.86 -35.37
N SER A 264 -7.56 -5.02 -36.38
CA SER A 264 -7.41 -3.58 -36.22
C SER A 264 -8.57 -3.06 -35.37
N CYS A 265 -8.25 -2.33 -34.30
CA CYS A 265 -9.22 -1.73 -33.41
C CYS A 265 -8.77 -0.32 -33.05
N GLU A 266 -9.56 0.67 -33.49
CA GLU A 266 -9.32 2.09 -33.24
C GLU A 266 -9.21 2.41 -31.74
N GLU A 267 -10.07 1.84 -30.89
CA GLU A 267 -10.02 2.03 -29.43
C GLU A 267 -8.67 1.56 -28.85
N CYS A 268 -8.17 0.40 -29.33
CA CYS A 268 -6.86 -0.13 -28.92
C CYS A 268 -5.70 0.72 -29.45
N SER A 269 -5.83 1.23 -30.68
CA SER A 269 -4.82 2.07 -31.32
C SER A 269 -4.70 3.43 -30.63
N GLU A 270 -5.81 4.11 -30.38
CA GLU A 270 -5.84 5.42 -29.73
C GLU A 270 -5.30 5.36 -28.31
N GLU A 271 -5.71 4.37 -27.51
CA GLU A 271 -5.17 4.22 -26.16
C GLU A 271 -3.67 3.95 -26.20
N ALA A 272 -3.19 3.04 -27.07
CA ALA A 272 -1.78 2.71 -27.15
C ALA A 272 -0.91 3.93 -27.54
N MET A 273 -1.40 4.80 -28.43
CA MET A 273 -0.69 6.01 -28.86
C MET A 273 -0.69 7.09 -27.78
N ASN A 274 -1.77 7.21 -27.01
CA ASN A 274 -1.95 8.25 -26.01
C ASN A 274 -1.64 7.78 -24.58
N TYR A 275 -1.17 6.54 -24.40
CA TYR A 275 -0.94 5.95 -23.09
C TYR A 275 0.12 6.75 -22.32
N LYS A 276 -0.31 7.31 -21.18
CA LYS A 276 0.54 7.91 -20.18
C LYS A 276 0.29 7.19 -18.87
N TRP A 277 1.37 6.70 -18.27
CA TRP A 277 1.28 6.12 -16.94
C TRP A 277 1.33 7.24 -15.91
N GLU A 278 0.29 7.31 -15.10
CA GLU A 278 0.25 8.10 -13.87
C GLU A 278 0.34 7.12 -12.73
N ASP A 279 1.39 7.22 -11.92
CA ASP A 279 1.58 6.32 -10.78
C ASP A 279 0.53 6.65 -9.70
N PRO A 280 -0.41 5.75 -9.39
CA PRO A 280 -1.46 6.03 -8.42
C PRO A 280 -0.90 6.39 -7.04
N VAL A 281 0.23 5.79 -6.63
CA VAL A 281 0.85 6.07 -5.33
C VAL A 281 1.43 7.48 -5.33
N LEU A 282 2.05 7.91 -6.43
CA LEU A 282 2.58 9.27 -6.56
C LEU A 282 1.46 10.31 -6.54
N VAL A 283 0.36 10.07 -7.28
CA VAL A 283 -0.82 10.95 -7.27
C VAL A 283 -1.38 11.10 -5.86
N LEU A 284 -1.45 10.00 -5.09
CA LEU A 284 -1.89 10.05 -3.71
C LEU A 284 -0.92 10.81 -2.80
N LYS A 285 0.40 10.63 -2.98
CA LYS A 285 1.42 11.40 -2.25
C LYS A 285 1.33 12.90 -2.55
N GLU A 286 1.17 13.29 -3.81
CA GLU A 286 0.96 14.68 -4.21
C GLU A 286 -0.30 15.26 -3.58
N LYS A 287 -1.40 14.51 -3.54
CA LYS A 287 -2.64 14.92 -2.87
C LYS A 287 -2.46 15.10 -1.35
N ILE A 288 -1.62 14.30 -0.70
CA ILE A 288 -1.27 14.50 0.72
C ILE A 288 -0.53 15.83 0.90
N VAL A 289 0.40 16.16 -0.02
CA VAL A 289 1.15 17.43 0.01
C VAL A 289 0.22 18.64 -0.19
N ASP A 290 -0.72 18.56 -1.13
CA ASP A 290 -1.73 19.60 -1.36
C ASP A 290 -2.68 19.76 -0.17
N GLY A 291 -2.91 18.67 0.56
CA GLY A 291 -3.78 18.60 1.72
C GLY A 291 -5.25 18.40 1.35
N TYR A 292 -6.01 17.87 2.31
CA TYR A 292 -7.45 17.69 2.16
C TYR A 292 -8.21 18.81 2.87
N PRO A 293 -9.41 19.18 2.36
CA PRO A 293 -10.24 20.18 2.99
C PRO A 293 -10.72 19.71 4.36
N ILE A 294 -11.05 20.69 5.20
CA ILE A 294 -11.73 20.48 6.47
C ILE A 294 -13.23 20.50 6.21
N THR A 295 -13.94 19.53 6.76
CA THR A 295 -15.37 19.30 6.50
C THR A 295 -16.14 19.20 7.81
N ASP A 296 -17.43 19.52 7.76
CA ASP A 296 -18.34 19.32 8.91
C ASP A 296 -18.82 17.86 9.03
N GLU A 297 -18.68 17.09 7.95
CA GLU A 297 -19.00 15.66 7.91
C GLU A 297 -17.73 14.80 7.84
N PRO A 298 -17.70 13.64 8.51
CA PRO A 298 -16.56 12.74 8.45
C PRO A 298 -16.47 12.04 7.09
N TYR A 299 -15.25 11.80 6.62
CA TYR A 299 -15.00 10.84 5.56
C TYR A 299 -15.26 9.42 6.06
N VAL A 300 -16.10 8.69 5.30
CA VAL A 300 -16.46 7.30 5.59
C VAL A 300 -15.93 6.42 4.44
N PRO A 301 -14.83 5.67 4.64
CA PRO A 301 -14.29 4.83 3.59
C PRO A 301 -15.23 3.67 3.25
N THR A 302 -15.16 3.18 2.01
CA THR A 302 -16.04 2.12 1.51
C THR A 302 -15.96 0.82 2.32
N VAL A 303 -14.81 0.55 2.98
CA VAL A 303 -14.63 -0.61 3.86
C VAL A 303 -15.59 -0.60 5.06
N MET A 304 -16.08 0.58 5.47
CA MET A 304 -17.01 0.73 6.59
C MET A 304 -18.37 0.08 6.34
N LYS A 305 -18.72 -0.23 5.09
CA LYS A 305 -19.94 -0.99 4.77
C LYS A 305 -19.94 -2.40 5.36
N TYR A 306 -18.77 -2.91 5.76
CA TYR A 306 -18.60 -4.23 6.38
C TYR A 306 -18.59 -4.18 7.92
N LEU A 307 -18.88 -3.04 8.55
CA LEU A 307 -18.91 -2.92 10.00
C LEU A 307 -19.88 -3.93 10.63
N TYR A 308 -19.34 -4.81 11.48
CA TYR A 308 -20.08 -5.84 12.19
C TYR A 308 -20.08 -5.61 13.70
N MET A 309 -18.91 -5.36 14.28
CA MET A 309 -18.76 -5.15 15.72
C MET A 309 -17.74 -4.05 16.03
N ASN A 310 -17.78 -3.53 17.26
CA ASN A 310 -16.79 -2.61 17.79
C ASN A 310 -16.30 -3.06 19.18
N SER A 311 -15.09 -2.64 19.52
CA SER A 311 -14.47 -2.83 20.83
C SER A 311 -13.89 -1.52 21.28
N THR A 312 -14.12 -1.16 22.55
CA THR A 312 -13.48 0.01 23.17
C THR A 312 -12.61 -0.45 24.31
N VAL A 313 -11.34 -0.08 24.21
CA VAL A 313 -10.34 -0.34 25.23
C VAL A 313 -10.10 0.95 25.98
N LYS A 314 -10.43 0.93 27.26
CA LYS A 314 -10.18 2.05 28.17
C LYS A 314 -8.76 1.93 28.69
N THR A 315 -8.00 3.00 28.65
CA THR A 315 -6.67 3.01 29.26
C THR A 315 -6.79 3.41 30.74
N ASN A 316 -5.80 3.11 31.58
CA ASN A 316 -5.83 3.46 33.01
C ASN A 316 -5.87 4.97 33.23
N LYS A 317 -5.34 5.75 32.27
CA LYS A 317 -5.63 7.18 32.16
C LYS A 317 -7.11 7.35 31.76
N LYS A 318 -7.97 7.68 32.74
CA LYS A 318 -9.45 7.86 32.65
C LYS A 318 -9.99 8.67 31.44
N SER A 319 -9.12 9.25 30.61
CA SER A 319 -9.41 10.20 29.54
C SER A 319 -9.06 9.73 28.13
N SER A 320 -8.31 8.65 27.95
CA SER A 320 -7.94 8.12 26.63
C SER A 320 -8.56 6.75 26.39
N CYS A 321 -9.06 6.53 25.17
CA CYS A 321 -9.63 5.27 24.76
C CYS A 321 -9.18 4.91 23.35
N ILE A 322 -9.01 3.62 23.11
CA ILE A 322 -8.76 3.04 21.79
C ILE A 322 -10.07 2.38 21.37
N HIS A 323 -10.56 2.70 20.19
CA HIS A 323 -11.77 2.13 19.61
C HIS A 323 -11.42 1.39 18.34
N ILE A 324 -11.77 0.11 18.29
CA ILE A 324 -11.47 -0.78 17.17
C ILE A 324 -12.78 -1.27 16.59
N GLN A 325 -12.88 -1.23 15.27
CA GLN A 325 -14.03 -1.72 14.52
C GLN A 325 -13.62 -2.90 13.66
N TYR A 326 -14.49 -3.90 13.62
CA TYR A 326 -14.25 -5.15 12.91
C TYR A 326 -15.38 -5.44 11.93
N ALA A 327 -15.02 -6.09 10.83
CA ALA A 327 -15.93 -6.84 9.99
C ALA A 327 -16.18 -8.24 10.59
N GLU A 328 -17.04 -9.03 9.96
CA GLU A 328 -17.20 -10.45 10.30
C GLU A 328 -15.84 -11.18 10.23
N GLU A 329 -15.61 -12.15 11.12
CA GLU A 329 -14.31 -12.85 11.24
C GLU A 329 -13.88 -13.55 9.94
N SER A 330 -14.84 -13.95 9.11
CA SER A 330 -14.60 -14.54 7.79
C SER A 330 -14.06 -13.55 6.75
N LYS A 331 -14.08 -12.23 7.03
CA LYS A 331 -13.68 -11.18 6.10
C LYS A 331 -12.24 -10.74 6.40
N VAL A 332 -11.30 -11.20 5.57
CA VAL A 332 -9.90 -10.76 5.61
C VAL A 332 -9.73 -9.55 4.71
N LEU A 333 -9.75 -8.34 5.29
CA LEU A 333 -9.83 -7.07 4.54
C LEU A 333 -8.53 -6.27 4.60
N SER A 334 -7.82 -6.34 5.72
CA SER A 334 -6.72 -5.43 6.03
C SER A 334 -5.36 -6.09 5.87
N SER A 335 -4.40 -5.32 5.35
CA SER A 335 -3.00 -5.74 5.20
C SER A 335 -2.34 -5.90 6.57
N ARG A 336 -1.51 -6.93 6.75
CA ARG A 336 -0.83 -7.15 8.04
C ARG A 336 0.11 -5.99 8.35
N LYS A 337 0.82 -5.49 7.34
CA LYS A 337 1.75 -4.36 7.50
C LYS A 337 1.08 -3.11 8.08
N SER A 338 -0.15 -2.80 7.65
CA SER A 338 -0.90 -1.64 8.16
C SER A 338 -1.35 -1.84 9.62
N LEU A 339 -1.76 -3.06 9.96
CA LEU A 339 -2.16 -3.44 11.31
C LEU A 339 -0.98 -3.42 12.28
N ASP A 340 0.18 -3.89 11.84
CA ASP A 340 1.41 -3.86 12.62
C ASP A 340 1.90 -2.42 12.83
N MET A 341 1.79 -1.56 11.79
CA MET A 341 2.12 -0.14 11.91
C MET A 341 1.23 0.56 12.94
N VAL A 342 -0.10 0.43 12.85
CA VAL A 342 -0.99 1.11 13.80
C VAL A 342 -0.85 0.53 15.20
N ARG A 343 -0.60 -0.77 15.33
CA ARG A 343 -0.25 -1.39 16.62
C ARG A 343 1.02 -0.78 17.20
N GLY A 344 2.09 -0.67 16.41
CA GLY A 344 3.34 -0.02 16.83
C GLY A 344 3.12 1.42 17.26
N PHE A 345 2.36 2.18 16.48
CA PHE A 345 1.98 3.56 16.83
C PHE A 345 1.22 3.62 18.17
N LEU A 346 0.23 2.74 18.39
CA LEU A 346 -0.50 2.70 19.66
C LEU A 346 0.42 2.34 20.84
N LEU A 347 1.33 1.39 20.66
CA LEU A 347 2.31 1.04 21.70
C LEU A 347 3.23 2.22 22.03
N ASP A 348 3.69 2.98 21.02
CA ASP A 348 4.50 4.18 21.23
C ASP A 348 3.72 5.28 21.99
N GLN A 349 2.43 5.45 21.69
CA GLN A 349 1.59 6.48 22.34
C GLN A 349 1.18 6.11 23.76
N PHE A 350 1.06 4.82 24.07
CA PHE A 350 0.51 4.32 25.33
C PHE A 350 1.51 3.47 26.14
N ASP A 351 2.83 3.62 25.93
CA ASP A 351 3.90 2.84 26.60
C ASP A 351 3.83 2.89 28.14
N ASP A 352 3.31 3.98 28.72
CA ASP A 352 3.13 4.10 30.18
C ASP A 352 1.84 3.42 30.73
N ASP A 353 1.00 2.85 29.85
CA ASP A 353 -0.34 2.34 30.17
C ASP A 353 -0.50 0.85 29.73
N LEU A 354 0.55 0.05 29.99
CA LEU A 354 0.67 -1.34 29.52
C LEU A 354 -0.50 -2.24 29.97
N GLU A 355 -1.02 -2.06 31.19
CA GLU A 355 -2.13 -2.87 31.72
C GLU A 355 -3.42 -2.73 30.89
N GLY A 356 -3.70 -1.55 30.34
CA GLY A 356 -4.90 -1.29 29.53
C GLY A 356 -4.78 -1.81 28.10
N ILE A 357 -3.56 -2.00 27.59
CA ILE A 357 -3.26 -2.40 26.20
C ILE A 357 -2.60 -3.78 26.11
N ASP A 358 -2.69 -4.58 27.18
CA ASP A 358 -2.03 -5.86 27.33
C ASP A 358 -2.33 -6.85 26.19
N TYR A 359 -3.55 -6.79 25.62
CA TYR A 359 -3.92 -7.60 24.46
C TYR A 359 -3.19 -7.14 23.18
N LEU A 360 -2.96 -5.83 23.01
CA LEU A 360 -2.14 -5.33 21.89
C LEU A 360 -0.71 -5.83 22.01
N LEU A 361 -0.17 -6.02 23.21
CA LEU A 361 1.18 -6.56 23.39
C LEU A 361 1.25 -8.06 23.05
N LYS A 362 0.21 -8.82 23.40
CA LYS A 362 0.19 -10.28 23.29
C LYS A 362 -0.17 -10.78 21.89
N GLU A 363 -1.14 -10.15 21.25
CA GLU A 363 -1.71 -10.63 19.98
C GLU A 363 -1.68 -9.52 18.92
N PRO A 364 -1.41 -9.87 17.65
CA PRO A 364 -1.55 -8.92 16.56
C PRO A 364 -3.03 -8.60 16.33
N LEU A 365 -3.32 -7.40 15.81
CA LEU A 365 -4.69 -7.05 15.41
C LEU A 365 -5.18 -8.02 14.32
N PRO A 366 -6.44 -8.49 14.40
CA PRO A 366 -6.97 -9.45 13.45
C PRO A 366 -7.23 -8.77 12.09
N ARG A 367 -7.13 -9.53 11.00
CA ARG A 367 -7.22 -8.99 9.63
C ARG A 367 -8.64 -8.57 9.19
N ASN A 368 -9.65 -8.84 10.01
CA ASN A 368 -10.99 -8.27 9.88
C ASN A 368 -11.13 -6.87 10.55
N THR A 369 -10.06 -6.33 11.13
CA THR A 369 -10.04 -4.96 11.66
C THR A 369 -10.17 -3.95 10.53
N ILE A 370 -11.23 -3.16 10.49
CA ILE A 370 -11.52 -2.20 9.41
C ILE A 370 -11.24 -0.73 9.80
N ALA A 371 -11.16 -0.45 11.10
CA ALA A 371 -10.77 0.87 11.60
C ALA A 371 -10.21 0.76 13.03
N VAL A 372 -9.23 1.60 13.33
CA VAL A 372 -8.62 1.77 14.65
C VAL A 372 -8.58 3.26 14.93
N SER A 373 -9.16 3.70 16.04
CA SER A 373 -9.19 5.11 16.42
C SER A 373 -8.73 5.28 17.85
N PHE A 374 -8.09 6.40 18.16
CA PHE A 374 -7.77 6.75 19.54
C PHE A 374 -8.22 8.19 19.85
N GLY A 375 -8.82 8.32 21.02
CA GLY A 375 -9.30 9.59 21.55
C GLY A 375 -8.18 10.30 22.30
N CYS A 376 -8.02 11.59 22.02
CA CYS A 376 -7.17 12.47 22.81
C CYS A 376 -7.77 12.67 24.20
N ASN A 377 -6.97 13.17 25.14
CA ASN A 377 -7.43 13.42 26.51
C ASN A 377 -8.69 14.29 26.52
N GLY A 378 -9.67 13.87 27.32
CA GLY A 378 -10.94 14.60 27.49
C GLY A 378 -11.99 14.23 26.45
N PHE A 379 -11.72 13.24 25.58
CA PHE A 379 -12.67 12.77 24.58
C PHE A 379 -12.92 11.27 24.68
N HIS A 380 -14.15 10.87 24.40
CA HIS A 380 -14.57 9.47 24.39
C HIS A 380 -15.36 9.15 23.12
N PHE A 381 -15.19 7.93 22.61
CA PHE A 381 -15.94 7.46 21.46
C PHE A 381 -17.38 7.09 21.84
N ASN A 382 -18.30 7.40 20.93
CA ASN A 382 -19.67 6.92 20.96
C ASN A 382 -19.76 5.57 20.24
N ARG A 383 -20.64 5.43 19.23
CA ARG A 383 -20.85 4.18 18.49
C ARG A 383 -19.86 3.98 17.35
N LYS A 384 -19.36 5.07 16.74
CA LYS A 384 -18.44 5.02 15.61
C LYS A 384 -17.08 5.63 15.94
N THR A 385 -16.07 5.22 15.19
CA THR A 385 -14.66 5.65 15.25
C THR A 385 -14.41 7.15 15.09
N PHE A 386 -15.36 7.89 14.54
CA PHE A 386 -15.27 9.34 14.33
C PHE A 386 -16.34 10.12 15.11
N GLU A 387 -17.18 9.44 15.89
CA GLU A 387 -18.18 10.07 16.75
C GLU A 387 -17.58 10.22 18.15
N LEU A 388 -16.95 11.37 18.40
CA LEU A 388 -16.32 11.71 19.68
C LEU A 388 -17.19 12.69 20.47
N SER A 389 -17.22 12.54 21.77
CA SER A 389 -17.85 13.49 22.70
C SER A 389 -16.81 13.98 23.70
N SER A 390 -16.85 15.25 24.09
CA SER A 390 -16.02 15.74 25.20
C SER A 390 -16.58 15.20 26.53
N SER A 391 -15.69 14.81 27.45
CA SER A 391 -16.06 14.40 28.81
C SER A 391 -16.34 15.60 29.72
N GLU A 392 -15.90 16.79 29.32
CA GLU A 392 -16.10 18.04 30.03
C GLU A 392 -17.12 18.88 29.26
N ILE A 393 -18.24 19.21 29.94
CA ILE A 393 -19.22 20.17 29.45
C ILE A 393 -18.77 21.53 29.94
N THR A 394 -18.24 22.37 29.06
CA THR A 394 -17.99 23.77 29.36
C THR A 394 -19.32 24.53 29.26
N GLU A 395 -19.96 24.80 30.39
CA GLU A 395 -21.29 25.45 30.50
C GLU A 395 -21.38 26.86 29.85
N ASN A 396 -20.26 27.41 29.35
CA ASN A 396 -20.17 28.74 28.71
C ASN A 396 -19.47 28.73 27.34
N ALA A 397 -19.34 27.58 26.68
CA ALA A 397 -18.69 27.50 25.38
C ALA A 397 -19.63 27.91 24.25
N ASN A 398 -19.24 28.93 23.49
CA ASN A 398 -19.90 29.28 22.24
C ASN A 398 -19.27 28.49 21.08
N ASP A 399 -20.07 28.18 20.06
CA ASP A 399 -19.65 27.55 18.80
C ASP A 399 -18.98 26.17 18.97
N VAL A 400 -19.49 25.33 19.88
CA VAL A 400 -18.99 23.96 20.05
C VAL A 400 -19.48 23.07 18.90
N HIS A 401 -18.55 22.59 18.07
CA HIS A 401 -18.85 21.67 16.99
C HIS A 401 -17.63 20.81 16.63
N LEU A 402 -17.87 19.67 15.98
CA LEU A 402 -16.81 18.85 15.43
C LEU A 402 -16.56 19.21 13.97
N THR A 403 -15.29 19.14 13.57
CA THR A 403 -14.89 19.17 12.16
C THR A 403 -13.92 18.04 11.89
N TYR A 404 -13.82 17.62 10.64
CA TYR A 404 -13.05 16.48 10.20
C TYR A 404 -12.05 16.90 9.14
N GLN A 405 -10.89 16.26 9.12
CA GLN A 405 -9.94 16.44 8.04
C GLN A 405 -9.33 15.09 7.68
N GLN A 406 -9.42 14.76 6.41
CA GLN A 406 -8.67 13.64 5.87
C GLN A 406 -7.18 14.03 5.80
N LEU A 407 -6.27 13.14 6.15
CA LEU A 407 -4.83 13.36 5.95
C LEU A 407 -4.28 12.46 4.84
N SER A 408 -4.90 11.29 4.66
CA SER A 408 -4.67 10.36 3.55
C SER A 408 -5.93 9.51 3.31
N GLU A 409 -5.92 8.62 2.34
CA GLU A 409 -7.03 7.65 2.16
C GLU A 409 -7.29 6.78 3.40
N ASN A 410 -6.27 6.62 4.26
CA ASN A 410 -6.29 5.77 5.44
C ASN A 410 -6.31 6.54 6.76
N VAL A 411 -6.02 7.85 6.78
CA VAL A 411 -5.93 8.64 8.02
C VAL A 411 -6.95 9.77 7.99
N GLN A 412 -7.73 9.88 9.08
CA GLN A 412 -8.61 11.01 9.35
C GLN A 412 -8.37 11.53 10.76
N VAL A 413 -8.42 12.85 10.92
CA VAL A 413 -8.42 13.50 12.23
C VAL A 413 -9.78 14.12 12.51
N THR A 414 -10.20 14.04 13.77
CA THR A 414 -11.40 14.71 14.27
C THR A 414 -10.97 15.85 15.18
N TYR A 415 -11.52 17.03 14.93
CA TYR A 415 -11.27 18.20 15.74
C TYR A 415 -12.51 18.62 16.49
N HIS A 416 -12.33 19.01 17.75
CA HIS A 416 -13.30 19.72 18.55
C HIS A 416 -13.00 21.21 18.47
N ASN A 417 -13.94 22.00 17.97
CA ASN A 417 -13.82 23.45 17.91
C ASN A 417 -14.57 24.06 19.09
N GLU A 418 -13.90 24.90 19.86
CA GLU A 418 -14.46 25.62 20.99
C GLU A 418 -13.84 27.03 21.03
N ASN A 419 -14.68 28.08 21.05
CA ASN A 419 -14.24 29.47 21.12
C ASN A 419 -13.19 29.87 20.06
N GLY A 420 -13.33 29.35 18.83
CA GLY A 420 -12.40 29.60 17.72
C GLY A 420 -11.07 28.85 17.81
N ILE A 421 -10.89 27.97 18.81
CA ILE A 421 -9.71 27.12 18.95
C ILE A 421 -10.06 25.71 18.48
N ARG A 422 -9.17 25.14 17.67
CA ARG A 422 -9.29 23.79 17.14
C ARG A 422 -8.43 22.82 17.96
N TYR A 423 -9.08 21.92 18.69
CA TYR A 423 -8.45 20.88 19.50
C TYR A 423 -8.51 19.54 18.77
N LEU A 424 -7.42 18.78 18.77
CA LEU A 424 -7.47 17.41 18.25
C LEU A 424 -8.26 16.54 19.22
N ALA A 425 -9.41 16.04 18.78
CA ALA A 425 -10.27 15.18 19.57
C ALA A 425 -9.87 13.71 19.44
N GLY A 426 -9.43 13.31 18.24
CA GLY A 426 -8.97 11.94 18.00
C GLY A 426 -8.46 11.74 16.58
N ILE A 427 -7.82 10.59 16.37
CA ILE A 427 -7.29 10.16 15.09
C ILE A 427 -7.90 8.80 14.77
N SER A 428 -8.39 8.66 13.54
CA SER A 428 -8.92 7.42 12.98
C SER A 428 -8.01 6.93 11.87
N TYR A 429 -7.53 5.70 12.01
CA TYR A 429 -6.80 4.97 10.99
C TYR A 429 -7.70 3.88 10.40
N TYR A 430 -7.79 3.84 9.08
CA TYR A 430 -8.46 2.82 8.29
C TYR A 430 -7.36 1.94 7.67
N PRO A 431 -7.08 0.75 8.21
CA PRO A 431 -5.97 -0.08 7.76
C PRO A 431 -6.03 -0.32 6.24
N ALA A 432 -4.88 -0.13 5.59
CA ALA A 432 -4.75 -0.30 4.15
C ALA A 432 -5.21 -1.71 3.75
N GLN A 433 -6.04 -1.79 2.71
CA GLN A 433 -6.51 -3.07 2.19
C GLN A 433 -5.36 -3.89 1.63
N ILE A 434 -5.57 -5.20 1.53
CA ILE A 434 -4.56 -6.14 1.04
C ILE A 434 -4.16 -5.77 -0.39
N GLY A 435 -2.85 -5.63 -0.61
CA GLY A 435 -2.28 -5.21 -1.89
C GLY A 435 -2.22 -3.69 -2.10
N LYS A 436 -2.71 -2.87 -1.15
CA LYS A 436 -2.69 -1.39 -1.21
C LYS A 436 -1.85 -0.75 -0.10
N SER A 437 -0.78 -1.42 0.33
CA SER A 437 0.03 -1.05 1.50
C SER A 437 1.13 -0.02 1.20
N GLU A 438 1.04 0.73 0.10
CA GLU A 438 2.12 1.62 -0.36
C GLU A 438 2.28 2.92 0.46
N LEU A 439 1.24 3.37 1.18
CA LEU A 439 1.26 4.64 1.92
C LEU A 439 1.51 4.50 3.43
N ILE A 440 1.82 3.31 3.93
CA ILE A 440 1.88 3.04 5.38
C ILE A 440 2.87 3.94 6.13
N GLU A 441 4.03 4.24 5.54
CA GLU A 441 5.01 5.16 6.15
C GLU A 441 4.46 6.59 6.23
N ASN A 442 3.79 7.05 5.18
CA ASN A 442 3.14 8.35 5.14
C ASN A 442 2.02 8.42 6.19
N ASP A 443 1.20 7.38 6.29
CA ASP A 443 0.12 7.29 7.27
C ASP A 443 0.65 7.40 8.71
N TYR A 444 1.73 6.67 9.04
CA TYR A 444 2.37 6.76 10.36
C TYR A 444 2.82 8.20 10.66
N VAL A 445 3.51 8.84 9.71
CA VAL A 445 4.03 10.19 9.90
C VAL A 445 2.90 11.22 10.02
N LEU A 446 1.83 11.09 9.24
CA LEU A 446 0.66 11.95 9.33
C LEU A 446 -0.01 11.83 10.71
N MET A 447 -0.20 10.61 11.21
CA MET A 447 -0.74 10.38 12.55
C MET A 447 0.18 10.96 13.65
N PHE A 448 1.49 10.74 13.52
CA PHE A 448 2.50 11.25 14.44
C PHE A 448 2.52 12.78 14.48
N LEU A 449 2.59 13.44 13.32
CA LEU A 449 2.59 14.90 13.23
C LEU A 449 1.26 15.50 13.69
N ALA A 450 0.13 14.86 13.41
CA ALA A 450 -1.17 15.30 13.92
C ALA A 450 -1.21 15.29 15.45
N ASP A 451 -0.75 14.21 16.10
CA ASP A 451 -0.69 14.15 17.56
C ASP A 451 0.33 15.13 18.14
N LEU A 452 1.52 15.21 17.54
CA LEU A 452 2.62 16.05 18.01
C LEU A 452 2.27 17.55 17.94
N THR A 453 1.53 17.95 16.92
CA THR A 453 1.18 19.36 16.69
C THR A 453 -0.09 19.82 17.39
N ARG A 454 -0.86 18.92 18.01
CA ARG A 454 -2.18 19.24 18.61
C ARG A 454 -2.14 20.32 19.67
N GLU A 455 -3.29 20.98 19.87
CA GLU A 455 -3.55 21.74 21.08
C GLU A 455 -4.17 20.80 22.13
N PRO A 456 -3.63 20.73 23.37
CA PRO A 456 -4.21 19.89 24.41
C PRO A 456 -5.58 20.41 24.82
N TYR A 457 -6.48 19.47 25.08
CA TYR A 457 -7.82 19.71 25.59
C TYR A 457 -8.01 18.98 26.93
N PRO A 458 -8.77 19.56 27.87
CA PRO A 458 -9.16 20.98 27.96
C PRO A 458 -7.92 21.88 28.16
N THR A 459 -8.07 23.18 27.87
CA THR A 459 -6.99 24.17 28.07
C THR A 459 -6.88 24.56 29.56
N PHE A 460 -6.58 23.62 30.47
CA PHE A 460 -6.33 23.98 31.88
C PHE A 460 -5.01 24.79 32.00
N ARG A 461 -5.15 26.09 32.29
CA ARG A 461 -4.19 27.17 31.97
C ARG A 461 -2.83 27.20 32.70
N GLU A 462 -2.48 26.28 33.59
CA GLU A 462 -1.17 26.38 34.30
C GLU A 462 -0.41 25.06 34.48
N LYS A 463 -1.05 23.94 34.84
CA LYS A 463 -0.37 22.65 35.02
C LYS A 463 -0.01 21.95 33.70
N ASN A 464 -0.85 22.07 32.68
CA ASN A 464 -0.59 21.44 31.37
C ASN A 464 0.51 22.18 30.58
N TYR A 465 0.72 23.46 30.88
CA TYR A 465 1.78 24.25 30.25
C TYR A 465 3.17 23.68 30.56
N PHE A 466 3.40 23.36 31.83
CA PHE A 466 4.64 22.73 32.29
C PHE A 466 4.84 21.33 31.70
N ILE A 467 3.78 20.51 31.68
CA ILE A 467 3.84 19.15 31.10
C ILE A 467 4.11 19.22 29.59
N LYS A 468 3.47 20.13 28.85
CA LYS A 468 3.69 20.33 27.40
C LYS A 468 5.15 20.69 27.12
N LEU A 469 5.73 21.54 27.96
CA LEU A 469 7.11 21.98 27.80
C LEU A 469 8.13 20.93 28.28
N MET A 470 7.82 20.16 29.31
CA MET A 470 8.63 19.01 29.71
C MET A 470 8.62 17.94 28.62
N ASN A 471 7.45 17.57 28.11
CA ASN A 471 7.33 16.64 26.98
C ASN A 471 8.09 17.16 25.76
N ALA A 472 8.04 18.47 25.50
CA ALA A 472 8.84 19.09 24.44
C ALA A 472 10.35 18.94 24.63
N LEU A 473 10.82 19.08 25.87
CA LEU A 473 12.23 18.95 26.22
C LEU A 473 12.70 17.49 26.25
N ILE A 474 11.80 16.55 26.54
CA ILE A 474 12.06 15.11 26.60
C ILE A 474 12.05 14.51 25.20
N ASN A 475 11.02 14.82 24.42
CA ASN A 475 10.79 14.32 23.07
C ASN A 475 11.56 15.13 22.03
N GLY A 476 12.15 16.26 22.43
CA GLY A 476 12.91 17.13 21.56
C GLY A 476 12.06 17.89 20.54
N SER A 477 10.74 17.91 20.69
CA SER A 477 9.85 18.61 19.75
C SER A 477 8.56 19.12 20.39
N CYS A 478 8.00 20.23 19.89
CA CYS A 478 6.72 20.76 20.36
C CYS A 478 5.80 21.27 19.25
N GLY A 479 4.50 21.03 19.40
CA GLY A 479 3.48 21.61 18.54
C GLY A 479 3.19 23.09 18.83
N ARG A 480 3.14 23.92 17.78
CA ARG A 480 2.61 25.29 17.86
C ARG A 480 2.02 25.75 16.54
N TYR A 481 1.19 26.80 16.57
CA TYR A 481 0.85 27.55 15.35
C TYR A 481 2.02 28.46 14.95
N CYS A 482 2.39 28.46 13.67
CA CYS A 482 3.43 29.30 13.10
C CYS A 482 2.77 30.23 12.08
N GLU A 483 2.80 31.53 12.36
CA GLU A 483 2.17 32.53 11.49
C GLU A 483 2.84 32.57 10.12
N ARG A 484 4.17 32.39 10.07
CA ARG A 484 4.93 32.38 8.82
C ARG A 484 4.52 31.24 7.88
N SER A 485 4.19 30.07 8.43
CA SER A 485 3.75 28.93 7.62
C SER A 485 2.23 28.87 7.45
N GLY A 486 1.47 29.69 8.18
CA GLY A 486 0.00 29.67 8.19
C GLY A 486 -0.60 28.37 8.70
N LYS A 487 0.18 27.52 9.38
CA LYS A 487 -0.24 26.20 9.87
C LYS A 487 0.34 25.87 11.23
N ARG A 488 -0.21 24.83 11.87
CA ARG A 488 0.43 24.21 13.04
C ARG A 488 1.62 23.38 12.59
N VAL A 489 2.70 23.47 13.34
CA VAL A 489 3.99 22.87 13.01
C VAL A 489 4.60 22.21 14.25
N ALA A 490 5.37 21.15 14.02
CA ALA A 490 6.20 20.53 15.04
C ALA A 490 7.55 21.22 15.03
N VAL A 491 7.96 21.82 16.13
CA VAL A 491 9.25 22.52 16.25
C VAL A 491 10.29 21.52 16.74
N ASP A 492 11.42 21.38 16.03
CA ASP A 492 12.58 20.65 16.54
C ASP A 492 13.32 21.54 17.55
N CYS A 493 13.36 21.09 18.80
CA CYS A 493 13.92 21.82 19.92
C CYS A 493 15.40 21.48 20.17
N MET A 494 15.96 20.50 19.46
CA MET A 494 17.21 19.83 19.81
C MET A 494 18.32 19.96 18.77
N ARG A 495 18.00 19.99 17.48
CA ARG A 495 19.00 19.84 16.41
C ARG A 495 19.22 21.13 15.63
N GLU A 496 18.16 21.69 15.08
CA GLU A 496 18.22 22.85 14.19
C GLU A 496 16.97 23.68 14.42
N TYR A 497 17.13 24.92 14.90
CA TYR A 497 16.04 25.77 15.36
C TYR A 497 15.04 26.11 14.22
N GLY A 498 14.04 25.26 14.04
CA GLY A 498 13.10 25.29 12.93
C GLY A 498 11.87 24.41 13.19
N HIS A 499 11.00 24.27 12.19
CA HIS A 499 9.94 23.28 12.24
C HIS A 499 10.20 22.10 11.31
N ILE A 500 9.73 20.94 11.74
CA ILE A 500 9.77 19.68 11.04
C ILE A 500 8.61 19.69 10.03
N ASP A 501 8.96 19.59 8.76
CA ASP A 501 8.06 19.22 7.67
C ASP A 501 8.41 17.78 7.23
N TYR A 502 7.51 17.13 6.51
CA TYR A 502 7.76 15.81 5.93
C TYR A 502 7.49 15.85 4.44
N ASP A 503 8.48 15.45 3.66
CA ASP A 503 8.36 15.25 2.23
C ASP A 503 7.69 13.90 1.99
N HIS A 504 6.37 13.93 1.79
CA HIS A 504 5.56 12.74 1.54
C HIS A 504 5.89 12.06 0.21
N VAL A 505 6.50 12.78 -0.74
CA VAL A 505 6.89 12.21 -2.04
C VAL A 505 8.15 11.38 -1.86
N ASN A 506 9.17 11.95 -1.21
CA ASN A 506 10.48 11.32 -1.01
C ASN A 506 10.60 10.49 0.28
N ASN A 507 9.59 10.55 1.16
CA ASN A 507 9.56 9.92 2.49
C ASN A 507 10.66 10.41 3.45
N GLU A 508 10.97 11.71 3.44
CA GLU A 508 12.07 12.30 4.22
C GLU A 508 11.59 13.42 5.17
N TYR A 509 12.18 13.50 6.36
CA TYR A 509 11.96 14.63 7.25
C TYR A 509 12.81 15.82 6.83
N LEU A 510 12.18 16.98 6.72
CA LEU A 510 12.82 18.25 6.39
C LEU A 510 12.76 19.17 7.61
N ILE A 511 13.85 19.88 7.88
CA ILE A 511 13.85 20.94 8.89
C ILE A 511 13.83 22.29 8.18
N THR A 512 12.76 23.04 8.37
CA THR A 512 12.59 24.40 7.84
C THR A 512 13.00 25.42 8.91
N PRO A 513 14.12 26.16 8.73
CA PRO A 513 14.54 27.18 9.68
C PRO A 513 13.47 28.27 9.84
N CYS A 514 13.00 28.48 11.07
CA CYS A 514 11.96 29.46 11.35
C CYS A 514 12.25 30.25 12.62
N ARG A 515 12.56 31.54 12.46
CA ARG A 515 12.87 32.46 13.56
C ARG A 515 11.72 32.60 14.55
N GLU A 516 10.48 32.56 14.07
CA GLU A 516 9.29 32.63 14.92
C GLU A 516 9.22 31.41 15.85
N CYS A 517 9.35 30.21 15.30
CA CYS A 517 9.39 28.94 16.05
C CYS A 517 10.53 28.92 17.07
N MET A 518 11.72 29.34 16.65
CA MET A 518 12.89 29.46 17.51
C MET A 518 12.65 30.42 18.68
N ASN A 519 12.18 31.63 18.40
CA ASN A 519 11.94 32.65 19.43
C ASN A 519 10.89 32.17 20.44
N HIS A 520 9.82 31.53 19.98
CA HIS A 520 8.83 30.95 20.88
C HIS A 520 9.47 29.91 21.79
N PHE A 521 10.21 28.94 21.25
CA PHE A 521 10.86 27.93 22.07
C PHE A 521 11.85 28.52 23.09
N GLN A 522 12.65 29.50 22.68
CA GLN A 522 13.58 30.20 23.58
C GLN A 522 12.82 30.97 24.68
N ASN A 523 11.74 31.66 24.35
CA ASN A 523 10.91 32.35 25.34
C ASN A 523 10.29 31.35 26.33
N ARG A 524 9.82 30.20 25.86
CA ARG A 524 9.31 29.10 26.71
C ARG A 524 10.39 28.59 27.68
N LEU A 525 11.61 28.36 27.19
CA LEU A 525 12.76 27.97 28.02
C LEU A 525 13.10 29.02 29.07
N LEU A 526 13.04 30.30 28.71
CA LEU A 526 13.31 31.40 29.63
C LEU A 526 12.24 31.54 30.71
N GLU A 527 10.97 31.35 30.36
CA GLU A 527 9.87 31.31 31.33
C GLU A 527 10.06 30.20 32.37
N LEU A 528 10.45 28.99 31.94
CA LEU A 528 10.80 27.91 32.87
C LEU A 528 11.93 28.30 33.81
N TYR A 529 12.99 28.89 33.25
CA TYR A 529 14.15 29.27 34.04
C TYR A 529 13.81 30.37 35.04
N ARG A 530 12.91 31.29 34.69
CA ARG A 530 12.55 32.43 35.54
C ARG A 530 11.48 32.11 36.58
N ASN A 531 10.74 31.01 36.45
CA ASN A 531 9.63 30.67 37.35
C ASN A 531 10.06 29.65 38.43
N PRO A 532 10.31 30.08 39.69
CA PRO A 532 10.80 29.19 40.75
C PRO A 532 9.80 28.07 41.09
N HIS A 533 8.51 28.34 40.98
CA HIS A 533 7.46 27.35 41.23
C HIS A 533 7.51 26.20 40.22
N LEU A 534 7.79 26.49 38.94
CA LEU A 534 8.00 25.44 37.93
C LEU A 534 9.28 24.64 38.20
N GLN A 535 10.35 25.30 38.64
CA GLN A 535 11.58 24.60 39.04
C GLN A 535 11.38 23.70 40.26
N ASP A 536 10.56 24.11 41.23
CA ASP A 536 10.26 23.31 42.41
C ASP A 536 9.30 22.15 42.08
N GLN A 537 8.36 22.35 41.14
CA GLN A 537 7.58 21.26 40.56
C GLN A 537 8.49 20.20 39.89
N MET A 538 9.50 20.61 39.09
CA MET A 538 10.49 19.69 38.52
C MET A 538 11.25 18.88 39.57
N LYS A 539 11.58 19.49 40.71
CA LYS A 539 12.29 18.81 41.81
C LYS A 539 11.38 17.86 42.58
N SER A 540 10.08 18.17 42.68
CA SER A 540 9.09 17.41 43.45
C SER A 540 8.60 16.13 42.75
N GLN A 541 8.66 16.07 41.41
CA GLN A 541 8.32 14.86 40.65
C GLN A 541 9.45 13.82 40.72
N LYS A 542 9.53 13.10 41.85
CA LYS A 542 10.50 12.01 42.10
C LYS A 542 10.30 10.75 41.24
N ASN A 543 9.15 10.58 40.58
CA ASN A 543 8.83 9.34 39.85
C ASN A 543 9.39 9.23 38.43
N GLU A 544 10.11 10.23 37.93
CA GLU A 544 10.82 10.10 36.67
C GLU A 544 12.32 10.38 36.82
N GLU A 545 12.99 9.60 37.69
CA GLU A 545 14.45 9.67 37.83
C GLU A 545 15.16 9.49 36.46
N LYS A 546 14.55 8.75 35.54
CA LYS A 546 15.01 8.52 34.15
C LYS A 546 14.86 9.78 33.29
N THR A 547 13.72 10.46 33.36
CA THR A 547 13.45 11.72 32.65
C THR A 547 14.26 12.88 33.21
N LEU A 548 14.36 12.99 34.53
CA LEU A 548 15.19 14.00 35.18
C LEU A 548 16.68 13.76 34.89
N LYS A 549 17.14 12.51 34.80
CA LYS A 549 18.51 12.17 34.34
C LYS A 549 18.72 12.55 32.88
N ARG A 550 17.76 12.24 31.98
CA ARG A 550 17.79 12.66 30.57
C ARG A 550 17.85 14.18 30.47
N PHE A 551 16.90 14.89 31.09
CA PHE A 551 16.86 16.35 31.12
C PHE A 551 18.13 16.97 31.68
N LYS A 552 18.65 16.51 32.84
CA LYS A 552 19.92 17.02 33.40
C LYS A 552 21.11 16.79 32.47
N LYS A 553 21.18 15.64 31.80
CA LYS A 553 22.20 15.34 30.78
C LYS A 553 22.07 16.27 29.57
N TYR A 554 20.85 16.52 29.10
CA TYR A 554 20.57 17.42 27.98
C TYR A 554 20.80 18.89 28.32
N TRP A 555 20.33 19.36 29.47
CA TRP A 555 20.57 20.70 29.98
C TRP A 555 22.07 20.98 30.11
N LYS A 556 22.86 20.01 30.59
CA LYS A 556 24.32 20.13 30.63
C LYS A 556 24.94 20.36 29.23
N LYS A 557 24.34 19.80 28.18
CA LYS A 557 24.77 19.98 26.77
C LYS A 557 24.27 21.30 26.16
N MET A 558 23.03 21.70 26.43
CA MET A 558 22.40 22.91 25.86
C MET A 558 22.75 24.21 26.59
N LYS A 559 23.02 24.14 27.90
CA LYS A 559 23.27 25.31 28.76
C LYS A 559 24.32 26.26 28.19
N PRO A 560 25.45 25.82 27.59
CA PRO A 560 26.42 26.73 26.98
C PRO A 560 25.85 27.54 25.80
N GLU A 561 25.13 26.92 24.88
CA GLU A 561 24.52 27.60 23.71
C GLU A 561 23.36 28.53 24.12
N VAL A 562 22.54 28.11 25.09
CA VAL A 562 21.48 28.94 25.65
C VAL A 562 22.07 30.14 26.39
N LEU A 563 23.15 29.96 27.16
CA LEU A 563 23.84 31.07 27.82
C LEU A 563 24.57 32.00 26.83
N LYS A 564 25.11 31.45 25.74
CA LYS A 564 25.70 32.22 24.63
C LYS A 564 24.66 33.09 23.94
N TYR A 565 23.47 32.54 23.66
CA TYR A 565 22.33 33.28 23.12
C TYR A 565 21.78 34.33 24.08
N LEU A 566 21.67 33.98 25.37
CA LEU A 566 21.26 34.93 26.40
C LEU A 566 22.24 36.08 26.54
N LYS A 567 23.55 35.81 26.39
CA LYS A 567 24.60 36.84 26.33
C LYS A 567 24.45 37.73 25.11
N THR A 568 24.17 37.21 23.91
CA THR A 568 23.88 38.06 22.73
C THR A 568 22.58 38.86 22.87
N LEU A 569 21.58 38.36 23.60
CA LEU A 569 20.38 39.14 23.96
C LEU A 569 20.66 40.20 25.03
N THR A 570 21.53 39.92 26.01
CA THR A 570 21.97 40.92 27.00
C THR A 570 22.90 41.97 26.39
N VAL A 571 23.63 41.64 25.32
CA VAL A 571 24.37 42.62 24.50
C VAL A 571 23.41 43.58 23.78
N ASN A 572 22.20 43.13 23.41
CA ASN A 572 21.14 44.01 22.89
C ASN A 572 20.34 44.74 23.99
N TYR A 573 20.62 44.47 25.27
CA TYR A 573 19.89 45.06 26.40
C TYR A 573 20.80 45.35 27.59
N SER A 574 21.99 45.88 27.34
CA SER A 574 22.83 46.61 28.32
C SER A 574 24.21 46.91 27.71
N ILE A 575 24.29 47.95 26.87
CA ILE A 575 25.53 48.71 26.78
C ILE A 575 25.42 49.74 27.90
N GLU A 576 26.10 49.48 29.01
CA GLU A 576 26.66 50.53 29.86
C GLU A 576 27.74 49.87 30.73
N ASN A 577 29.01 50.11 30.36
CA ASN A 577 30.23 49.98 31.18
C ASN A 577 31.06 48.69 31.13
N LYS A 578 31.52 48.24 29.96
CA LYS A 578 32.79 47.47 29.83
C LYS A 578 33.58 47.89 28.58
N SER A 579 34.91 47.95 28.70
CA SER A 579 35.85 48.47 27.69
C SER A 579 36.12 47.47 26.56
N GLU A 580 36.36 48.01 25.35
CA GLU A 580 36.62 47.29 24.08
C GLU A 580 37.72 46.21 24.18
N GLU A 581 38.75 46.38 25.01
CA GLU A 581 39.82 45.38 25.20
C GLU A 581 39.37 44.08 25.91
N GLU A 582 38.26 44.06 26.65
CA GLU A 582 37.73 42.82 27.26
C GLU A 582 36.93 41.95 26.26
N LEU A 583 36.58 42.49 25.09
CA LEU A 583 35.74 41.82 24.09
C LEU A 583 36.54 41.12 22.97
N ASP A 584 37.78 41.54 22.70
CA ASP A 584 38.61 40.93 21.65
C ASP A 584 39.24 39.59 22.09
N ASP A 585 39.69 39.45 23.34
CA ASP A 585 40.32 38.20 23.83
C ASP A 585 39.31 37.03 24.05
N ALA A 586 38.01 37.35 24.13
CA ALA A 586 36.92 36.38 24.24
C ALA A 586 36.42 35.88 22.87
N SER A 587 36.59 36.67 21.81
CA SER A 587 36.06 36.41 20.48
C SER A 587 36.95 35.45 19.68
N GLU A 588 38.28 35.58 19.83
CA GLU A 588 39.27 34.77 19.11
C GLU A 588 39.35 33.32 19.65
N LYS A 589 39.13 33.11 20.97
CA LYS A 589 39.05 31.77 21.58
C LYS A 589 37.76 31.00 21.24
N ILE A 590 36.68 31.70 20.86
CA ILE A 590 35.40 31.07 20.51
C ILE A 590 35.36 30.65 19.03
N LEU A 591 36.05 31.38 18.15
CA LEU A 591 36.10 31.08 16.71
C LEU A 591 36.96 29.84 16.38
N ILE A 592 38.00 29.53 17.17
CA ILE A 592 38.91 28.40 16.94
C ILE A 592 38.31 27.05 17.39
N GLU A 593 37.42 27.04 18.40
CA GLU A 593 36.72 25.81 18.83
C GLU A 593 35.48 25.49 17.96
N LEU A 594 34.90 26.48 17.28
CA LEU A 594 33.75 26.29 16.39
C LEU A 594 34.09 25.58 15.05
N PHE A 595 35.37 25.51 14.68
CA PHE A 595 35.79 24.89 13.41
C PHE A 595 36.22 23.41 13.52
N LYS A 596 36.25 22.81 14.73
CA LYS A 596 36.72 21.41 14.92
C LYS A 596 35.62 20.36 15.14
N VAL A 597 34.34 20.75 15.20
CA VAL A 597 33.23 19.82 15.51
C VAL A 597 32.25 19.66 14.34
N ARG A 598 32.75 19.51 13.10
CA ARG A 598 31.88 19.30 11.93
C ARG A 598 32.20 18.06 11.09
N GLN A 599 32.69 16.97 11.69
CA GLN A 599 32.92 15.72 10.91
C GLN A 599 32.69 14.37 11.61
N LEU A 600 31.94 14.28 12.71
CA LEU A 600 31.61 12.96 13.26
C LEU A 600 30.20 12.95 13.86
N MET A 601 29.18 12.66 13.05
CA MET A 601 28.18 11.60 13.32
C MET A 601 27.43 11.27 12.01
N PRO A 602 27.22 9.98 11.67
CA PRO A 602 26.49 9.55 10.49
C PRO A 602 24.97 9.56 10.71
N LEU A 603 24.25 9.93 9.65
CA LEU A 603 22.80 9.88 9.34
C LEU A 603 21.82 10.20 10.49
#